data_AF-A0A7S0D7X4-F1
#
_entry.id   AF-A0A7S0D7X4-F1
#
_cell.length_a   1.000
_cell.length_b   1.000
_cell.length_c   1.000
_cell.angle_alpha   90.00
_cell.angle_beta   90.00
_cell.angle_gamma   90.00
#
_symmetry.space_group_name_H-M   'P 1'
#
loop_
_entity.id
_entity.type
_entity.pdbx_description
1 polymer ?
#
loop_
_entity_poly.entity_id
_entity_poly.type
_entity_poly.pdbx_seq_one_letter_code
_entity_poly.pdbx_strand_id
1 'polypeptide(L)'
;EHGASLGLSPGAAAAAAALGGAVTSGLVRAVAEALAECLAASAQGGGFLASPEAAVTCVSLAVALDCATAGSPLAAEALLVENLAAPLVPHLVAGLGLVGDPAAMEAATPGAGGGVPPPTAALEPLLAVVTRVANGPRFFVEQSPGDLRAVSKGAAAPRKTRETVYKPCARYEKLLDDFTQLLVSSGAVDALASLFALCDRPKEQSVEPVPPAILAGLRLLESLIESGGSFPEGGVSEGQGSLIVALRATALAGLPSLLTSVLLQTENETRAPVLADPILAASRLPANFVPVATVTMRLLNNIHAVFGPREVQSVLSSSDLRVETHHLLSVCLAICCGEWDRAPKESEERRDGKDDGVHDGVTSSVDEEKTSSSSSRWTLEQIASLLDETLLFIGAFALLCPANQDMLRWGRFPTLAQRLPDLPFPYYADVKKKAALFPTLVAVAFRHDTNKAAIARDLSLETLRAFIAKEMEDDATETSETSQTKQSSSARLAGLPSRFDFANRFPRELWSDAALYFASD
;
A
#
# COMPACT_ATOMS: atom_id res chain seq x y z
N GLU A 1 52.56 18.97 -10.34
CA GLU A 1 52.03 19.27 -11.68
C GLU A 1 50.94 18.26 -12.02
N HIS A 2 49.76 18.77 -12.43
CA HIS A 2 48.80 18.20 -13.36
C HIS A 2 48.25 16.77 -13.11
N GLY A 3 47.25 16.67 -12.22
CA GLY A 3 46.23 15.62 -12.28
C GLY A 3 44.95 16.18 -12.91
N ALA A 4 44.83 16.09 -14.23
CA ALA A 4 43.67 16.57 -14.97
C ALA A 4 42.44 15.71 -14.64
N SER A 5 41.48 16.28 -13.91
CA SER A 5 40.11 15.80 -13.88
C SER A 5 39.52 15.99 -15.29
N LEU A 6 39.51 14.93 -16.11
CA LEU A 6 38.70 14.88 -17.32
C LEU A 6 37.21 14.78 -16.91
N GLY A 7 36.66 15.90 -16.45
CA GLY A 7 35.24 16.14 -16.51
C GLY A 7 34.86 16.19 -17.98
N LEU A 8 34.00 15.27 -18.42
CA LEU A 8 33.34 15.38 -19.72
C LEU A 8 32.75 16.79 -19.84
N SER A 9 33.04 17.47 -20.94
CA SER A 9 32.42 18.77 -21.21
C SER A 9 30.89 18.59 -21.16
N PRO A 10 30.12 19.60 -20.70
CA PRO A 10 28.66 19.48 -20.58
C PRO A 10 27.99 18.97 -21.86
N GLY A 11 28.53 19.32 -23.04
CA GLY A 11 28.07 18.83 -24.33
C GLY A 11 28.40 17.36 -24.62
N ALA A 12 29.55 16.84 -24.14
CA ALA A 12 29.92 15.43 -24.31
C ALA A 12 29.15 14.51 -23.35
N ALA A 13 28.85 14.97 -22.14
CA ALA A 13 27.98 14.26 -21.21
C ALA A 13 26.52 14.23 -21.70
N ALA A 14 26.02 15.35 -22.24
CA ALA A 14 24.70 15.42 -22.88
C ALA A 14 24.62 14.57 -24.14
N ALA A 15 25.67 14.54 -24.97
CA ALA A 15 25.74 13.68 -26.14
C ALA A 15 25.81 12.19 -25.77
N ALA A 16 26.56 11.80 -24.73
CA ALA A 16 26.60 10.43 -24.25
C ALA A 16 25.27 10.00 -23.59
N ALA A 17 24.58 10.90 -22.89
CA ALA A 17 23.23 10.68 -22.38
C ALA A 17 22.19 10.61 -23.50
N ALA A 18 22.33 11.41 -24.55
CA ALA A 18 21.47 11.37 -25.74
C ALA A 18 21.72 10.12 -26.59
N LEU A 19 22.98 9.68 -26.73
CA LEU A 19 23.33 8.44 -27.43
C LEU A 19 22.91 7.21 -26.61
N GLY A 20 23.12 7.24 -25.29
CA GLY A 20 22.60 6.23 -24.36
C GLY A 20 21.07 6.20 -24.37
N GLY A 21 20.41 7.36 -24.43
CA GLY A 21 18.95 7.53 -24.58
C GLY A 21 18.43 7.04 -25.93
N ALA A 22 19.16 7.27 -27.03
CA ALA A 22 18.81 6.80 -28.37
C ALA A 22 18.97 5.29 -28.52
N VAL A 23 20.03 4.71 -27.92
CA VAL A 23 20.26 3.26 -27.91
C VAL A 23 19.26 2.56 -26.99
N THR A 24 18.92 3.16 -25.84
CA THR A 24 17.91 2.61 -24.92
C THR A 24 16.49 2.78 -25.45
N SER A 25 16.12 3.89 -26.09
CA SER A 25 14.79 4.07 -26.71
C SER A 25 14.58 3.15 -27.90
N GLY A 26 15.58 2.97 -28.78
CA GLY A 26 15.51 2.02 -29.88
C GLY A 26 15.34 0.57 -29.41
N LEU A 27 16.07 0.17 -28.36
CA LEU A 27 15.91 -1.14 -27.72
C LEU A 27 14.55 -1.31 -27.05
N VAL A 28 14.12 -0.34 -26.23
CA VAL A 28 12.84 -0.36 -25.53
C VAL A 28 11.68 -0.46 -26.53
N ARG A 29 11.74 0.31 -27.61
CA ARG A 29 10.77 0.25 -28.70
C ARG A 29 10.75 -1.11 -29.37
N ALA A 30 11.90 -1.62 -29.82
CA ALA A 30 11.98 -2.90 -30.51
C ALA A 30 11.47 -4.05 -29.63
N VAL A 31 11.82 -4.06 -28.34
CA VAL A 31 11.35 -5.07 -27.38
C VAL A 31 9.85 -4.94 -27.12
N ALA A 32 9.32 -3.72 -26.98
CA ALA A 32 7.90 -3.49 -26.74
C ALA A 32 7.04 -3.86 -27.97
N GLU A 33 7.48 -3.50 -29.19
CA GLU A 33 6.82 -3.88 -30.44
C GLU A 33 6.84 -5.40 -30.62
N ALA A 34 7.99 -6.05 -30.41
CA ALA A 34 8.10 -7.51 -30.46
C ALA A 34 7.21 -8.20 -29.42
N LEU A 35 7.14 -7.68 -28.19
CA LEU A 35 6.26 -8.20 -27.16
C LEU A 35 4.78 -8.07 -27.57
N ALA A 36 4.37 -6.89 -28.05
CA ALA A 36 3.00 -6.66 -28.51
C ALA A 36 2.63 -7.58 -29.69
N GLU A 37 3.52 -7.74 -30.65
CA GLU A 37 3.35 -8.66 -31.78
C GLU A 37 3.22 -10.11 -31.30
N CYS A 38 4.10 -10.58 -30.39
CA CYS A 38 4.02 -11.92 -29.83
C CYS A 38 2.71 -12.15 -29.05
N LEU A 39 2.25 -11.14 -28.30
CA LEU A 39 0.98 -11.22 -27.56
C LEU A 39 -0.24 -11.24 -28.50
N ALA A 40 -0.17 -10.51 -29.62
CA ALA A 40 -1.22 -10.41 -30.62
C ALA A 40 -1.25 -11.57 -31.64
N ALA A 41 -0.12 -12.20 -31.93
CA ALA A 41 0.00 -13.31 -32.89
C ALA A 41 -0.74 -14.60 -32.47
N SER A 42 -1.26 -14.64 -31.24
CA SER A 42 -2.16 -15.69 -30.77
C SER A 42 -3.58 -15.47 -31.30
N ALA A 43 -3.92 -16.13 -32.41
CA ALA A 43 -5.22 -16.06 -33.10
C ALA A 43 -6.45 -16.45 -32.24
N GLN A 44 -6.27 -16.81 -30.96
CA GLN A 44 -7.33 -17.19 -30.02
C GLN A 44 -7.31 -16.39 -28.70
N GLY A 45 -6.67 -15.22 -28.65
CA GLY A 45 -6.90 -14.26 -27.55
C GLY A 45 -6.00 -14.41 -26.32
N GLY A 46 -4.73 -14.76 -26.51
CA GLY A 46 -3.72 -14.54 -25.47
C GLY A 46 -2.38 -15.14 -25.85
N GLY A 47 -1.33 -14.32 -26.01
CA GLY A 47 0.03 -14.81 -26.26
C GLY A 47 0.52 -15.80 -25.19
N PHE A 48 0.06 -15.63 -23.95
CA PHE A 48 0.33 -16.57 -22.85
C PHE A 48 -0.40 -17.92 -22.99
N LEU A 49 -1.48 -17.97 -23.76
CA LEU A 49 -2.39 -19.11 -23.87
C LEU A 49 -2.20 -19.91 -25.16
N ALA A 50 -1.42 -19.38 -26.12
CA ALA A 50 -1.26 -19.97 -27.45
C ALA A 50 -0.49 -21.30 -27.41
N SER A 51 0.64 -21.31 -26.70
CA SER A 51 1.48 -22.49 -26.47
C SER A 51 2.46 -22.22 -25.33
N PRO A 52 3.04 -23.26 -24.68
CA PRO A 52 4.10 -23.09 -23.69
C PRO A 52 5.31 -22.32 -24.23
N GLU A 53 5.69 -22.54 -25.50
CA GLU A 53 6.82 -21.85 -26.14
C GLU A 53 6.53 -20.36 -26.39
N ALA A 54 5.30 -20.03 -26.81
CA ALA A 54 4.85 -18.65 -26.97
C ALA A 54 4.80 -17.92 -25.62
N ALA A 55 4.33 -18.60 -24.56
CA ALA A 55 4.32 -18.07 -23.21
C ALA A 55 5.74 -17.76 -22.71
N VAL A 56 6.69 -18.67 -22.86
CA VAL A 56 8.11 -18.45 -22.50
C VAL A 56 8.69 -17.25 -23.26
N THR A 57 8.37 -17.12 -24.55
CA THR A 57 8.81 -15.98 -25.36
C THR A 57 8.23 -14.66 -24.87
N CYS A 58 6.92 -14.62 -24.59
CA CYS A 58 6.25 -13.43 -24.04
C CYS A 58 6.83 -13.03 -22.67
N VAL A 59 7.08 -14.00 -21.78
CA VAL A 59 7.72 -13.76 -20.48
C VAL A 59 9.12 -13.19 -20.67
N SER A 60 9.92 -13.78 -21.55
CA SER A 60 11.30 -13.33 -21.79
C SER A 60 11.35 -11.90 -22.33
N LEU A 61 10.46 -11.57 -23.25
CA LEU A 61 10.32 -10.21 -23.79
C LEU A 61 9.79 -9.23 -22.74
N ALA A 62 8.85 -9.64 -21.89
CA ALA A 62 8.34 -8.81 -20.80
C ALA A 62 9.42 -8.55 -19.74
N VAL A 63 10.22 -9.55 -19.38
CA VAL A 63 11.39 -9.39 -18.48
C VAL A 63 12.42 -8.46 -19.10
N ALA A 64 12.73 -8.62 -20.40
CA ALA A 64 13.65 -7.75 -21.10
C ALA A 64 13.16 -6.29 -21.10
N LEU A 65 11.86 -6.08 -21.34
CA LEU A 65 11.24 -4.76 -21.31
C LEU A 65 11.27 -4.14 -19.91
N ASP A 66 10.95 -4.94 -18.89
CA ASP A 66 11.00 -4.51 -17.50
C ASP A 66 12.43 -4.09 -17.11
N CYS A 67 13.43 -4.93 -17.40
CA CYS A 67 14.84 -4.61 -17.16
C CYS A 67 15.31 -3.36 -17.91
N ALA A 68 14.88 -3.18 -19.17
CA ALA A 68 15.23 -2.01 -19.97
C ALA A 68 14.63 -0.70 -19.42
N THR A 69 13.54 -0.78 -18.66
CA THR A 69 12.82 0.40 -18.16
C THR A 69 12.94 0.62 -16.64
N ALA A 70 13.39 -0.38 -15.86
CA ALA A 70 13.43 -0.37 -14.39
C ALA A 70 14.18 0.80 -13.74
N GLY A 71 15.21 1.33 -14.40
CA GLY A 71 16.04 2.43 -13.89
C GLY A 71 15.99 3.70 -14.73
N SER A 72 15.10 3.79 -15.72
CA SER A 72 15.08 4.90 -16.68
C SER A 72 13.69 5.53 -16.74
N PRO A 73 13.48 6.71 -16.10
CA PRO A 73 12.20 7.42 -16.23
C PRO A 73 11.92 7.85 -17.66
N LEU A 74 12.96 8.12 -18.46
CA LEU A 74 12.84 8.42 -19.88
C LEU A 74 12.32 7.21 -20.69
N ALA A 75 12.74 6.00 -20.34
CA ALA A 75 12.24 4.80 -21.01
C ALA A 75 10.77 4.54 -20.68
N ALA A 76 10.37 4.73 -19.42
CA ALA A 76 8.96 4.65 -19.02
C ALA A 76 8.11 5.72 -19.71
N GLU A 77 8.63 6.94 -19.83
CA GLU A 77 7.99 8.04 -20.56
C GLU A 77 7.79 7.69 -22.05
N ALA A 78 8.83 7.15 -22.70
CA ALA A 78 8.78 6.75 -24.10
C ALA A 78 7.70 5.69 -24.37
N LEU A 79 7.51 4.75 -23.43
CA LEU A 79 6.47 3.72 -23.56
C LEU A 79 5.05 4.30 -23.66
N LEU A 80 4.77 5.40 -22.95
CA LEU A 80 3.49 6.09 -23.04
C LEU A 80 3.42 6.99 -24.27
N VAL A 81 4.44 7.83 -24.47
CA VAL A 81 4.47 8.85 -25.53
C VAL A 81 4.45 8.23 -26.94
N GLU A 82 5.10 7.09 -27.12
CA GLU A 82 5.11 6.33 -28.37
C GLU A 82 3.96 5.31 -28.47
N ASN A 83 3.03 5.28 -27.51
CA ASN A 83 1.90 4.35 -27.47
C ASN A 83 2.31 2.85 -27.49
N LEU A 84 3.44 2.53 -26.84
CA LEU A 84 3.97 1.17 -26.76
C LEU A 84 3.39 0.39 -25.56
N ALA A 85 2.90 1.09 -24.54
CA ALA A 85 2.28 0.48 -23.36
C ALA A 85 0.81 0.09 -23.57
N ALA A 86 0.04 0.88 -24.32
CA ALA A 86 -1.40 0.65 -24.51
C ALA A 86 -1.74 -0.71 -25.16
N PRO A 87 -1.01 -1.20 -26.18
CA PRO A 87 -1.25 -2.52 -26.76
C PRO A 87 -1.07 -3.68 -25.76
N LEU A 88 -0.30 -3.47 -24.68
CA LEU A 88 -0.04 -4.49 -23.67
C LEU A 88 -1.21 -4.65 -22.68
N VAL A 89 -2.05 -3.62 -22.54
CA VAL A 89 -3.11 -3.55 -21.51
C VAL A 89 -4.14 -4.67 -21.64
N PRO A 90 -4.78 -4.92 -22.80
CA PRO A 90 -5.79 -5.97 -22.90
C PRO A 90 -5.24 -7.36 -22.56
N HIS A 91 -3.98 -7.63 -22.93
CA HIS A 91 -3.32 -8.89 -22.64
C HIS A 91 -2.97 -9.06 -21.17
N LEU A 92 -2.53 -7.98 -20.51
CA LEU A 92 -2.34 -7.97 -19.06
C LEU A 92 -3.65 -8.28 -18.34
N VAL A 93 -4.73 -7.56 -18.68
CA VAL A 93 -6.03 -7.72 -18.02
C VAL A 93 -6.59 -9.13 -18.24
N ALA A 94 -6.54 -9.64 -19.47
CA ALA A 94 -6.96 -11.01 -19.77
C ALA A 94 -6.14 -12.04 -18.98
N GLY A 95 -4.81 -11.89 -18.93
CA GLY A 95 -3.93 -12.76 -18.16
C GLY A 95 -4.27 -12.78 -16.67
N LEU A 96 -4.49 -11.61 -16.07
CA LEU A 96 -4.86 -11.47 -14.66
C LEU A 96 -6.23 -12.10 -14.35
N GLY A 97 -7.22 -11.90 -15.22
CA GLY A 97 -8.56 -12.49 -15.07
C GLY A 97 -8.54 -14.02 -15.08
N LEU A 98 -7.77 -14.62 -15.99
CA LEU A 98 -7.63 -16.08 -16.11
C LEU A 98 -6.95 -16.73 -14.91
N VAL A 99 -6.00 -16.01 -14.30
CA VAL A 99 -5.30 -16.48 -13.10
C VAL A 99 -6.26 -16.56 -11.90
N GLY A 100 -7.11 -15.55 -11.74
CA GLY A 100 -8.06 -15.46 -10.63
C GLY A 100 -9.25 -16.41 -10.74
N ASP A 101 -9.72 -16.70 -11.96
CA ASP A 101 -10.91 -17.52 -12.20
C ASP A 101 -10.65 -19.05 -12.00
N PRO A 102 -11.27 -19.69 -11.00
CA PRO A 102 -11.14 -21.13 -10.78
C PRO A 102 -11.74 -21.97 -11.92
N ALA A 103 -12.79 -21.49 -12.61
CA ALA A 103 -13.41 -22.22 -13.72
C ALA A 103 -12.54 -22.20 -14.98
N ALA A 104 -11.81 -21.11 -15.21
CA ALA A 104 -10.86 -21.00 -16.32
C ALA A 104 -9.67 -21.98 -16.17
N MET A 105 -9.26 -22.28 -14.93
CA MET A 105 -8.24 -23.30 -14.65
C MET A 105 -8.72 -24.73 -14.93
N GLU A 106 -9.95 -25.08 -14.58
CA GLU A 106 -10.50 -26.43 -14.85
C GLU A 106 -10.80 -26.66 -16.33
N ALA A 107 -11.20 -25.60 -17.06
CA ALA A 107 -11.43 -25.64 -18.50
C ALA A 107 -10.13 -25.70 -19.34
N ALA A 108 -8.97 -25.53 -18.72
CA ALA A 108 -7.66 -25.65 -19.36
C ALA A 108 -7.27 -27.13 -19.62
N THR A 109 -8.07 -27.84 -20.40
CA THR A 109 -7.69 -29.16 -20.92
C THR A 109 -6.65 -29.00 -22.04
N PRO A 110 -5.49 -29.69 -21.97
CA PRO A 110 -4.49 -29.63 -23.01
C PRO A 110 -5.03 -30.27 -24.29
N GLY A 111 -5.25 -29.46 -25.33
CA GLY A 111 -5.56 -29.93 -26.69
C GLY A 111 -6.91 -29.51 -27.28
N ALA A 112 -7.73 -28.73 -26.57
CA ALA A 112 -9.00 -28.25 -27.11
C ALA A 112 -9.17 -26.72 -26.95
N GLY A 113 -8.25 -25.93 -27.51
CA GLY A 113 -8.42 -24.46 -27.66
C GLY A 113 -8.56 -23.62 -26.38
N GLY A 114 -8.63 -24.24 -25.19
CA GLY A 114 -8.52 -23.58 -23.89
C GLY A 114 -7.07 -23.59 -23.45
N GLY A 115 -6.40 -22.44 -23.55
CA GLY A 115 -5.02 -22.31 -23.11
C GLY A 115 -4.90 -22.49 -21.59
N VAL A 116 -3.79 -23.09 -21.15
CA VAL A 116 -3.43 -23.17 -19.73
C VAL A 116 -3.21 -21.76 -19.20
N PRO A 117 -3.85 -21.34 -18.10
CA PRO A 117 -3.66 -20.00 -17.55
C PRO A 117 -2.16 -19.76 -17.27
N PRO A 118 -1.62 -18.58 -17.63
CA PRO A 118 -0.22 -18.29 -17.35
C PRO A 118 0.03 -18.37 -15.84
N PRO A 119 1.20 -18.88 -15.40
CA PRO A 119 1.56 -18.76 -14.00
C PRO A 119 1.64 -17.28 -13.62
N THR A 120 1.29 -16.94 -12.38
CA THR A 120 1.36 -15.55 -11.86
C THR A 120 2.71 -14.88 -12.13
N ALA A 121 3.81 -15.63 -11.99
CA ALA A 121 5.17 -15.19 -12.28
C ALA A 121 5.38 -14.70 -13.73
N ALA A 122 4.60 -15.19 -14.69
CA ALA A 122 4.67 -14.77 -16.08
C ALA A 122 4.10 -13.35 -16.32
N LEU A 123 3.21 -12.89 -15.45
CA LEU A 123 2.55 -11.59 -15.55
C LEU A 123 3.26 -10.50 -14.75
N GLU A 124 4.12 -10.87 -13.79
CA GLU A 124 4.85 -9.92 -12.93
C GLU A 124 5.65 -8.86 -13.71
N PRO A 125 6.41 -9.20 -14.76
CA PRO A 125 7.16 -8.18 -15.51
C PRO A 125 6.24 -7.23 -16.28
N LEU A 126 5.12 -7.74 -16.79
CA LEU A 126 4.13 -6.92 -17.51
C LEU A 126 3.40 -5.97 -16.56
N LEU A 127 3.02 -6.45 -15.38
CA LEU A 127 2.51 -5.63 -14.29
C LEU A 127 3.50 -4.53 -13.92
N ALA A 128 4.79 -4.86 -13.77
CA ALA A 128 5.82 -3.89 -13.41
C ALA A 128 5.99 -2.79 -14.47
N VAL A 129 6.01 -3.15 -15.76
CA VAL A 129 6.08 -2.20 -16.88
C VAL A 129 4.86 -1.28 -16.89
N VAL A 130 3.64 -1.84 -16.84
CA VAL A 130 2.40 -1.04 -16.86
C VAL A 130 2.29 -0.14 -15.63
N THR A 131 2.63 -0.65 -14.44
CA THR A 131 2.66 0.12 -13.19
C THR A 131 3.64 1.29 -13.29
N ARG A 132 4.82 1.08 -13.87
CA ARG A 132 5.83 2.12 -14.06
C ARG A 132 5.33 3.22 -15.00
N VAL A 133 4.61 2.85 -16.05
CA VAL A 133 3.96 3.80 -16.97
C VAL A 133 2.80 4.53 -16.30
N ALA A 134 2.01 3.87 -15.44
CA ALA A 134 0.92 4.53 -14.71
C ALA A 134 1.43 5.46 -13.59
N ASN A 135 2.57 5.15 -12.95
CA ASN A 135 3.17 5.97 -11.88
C ASN A 135 4.07 7.10 -12.38
N GLY A 136 4.61 6.98 -13.59
CA GLY A 136 5.55 7.95 -14.16
C GLY A 136 6.78 8.23 -13.29
N PRO A 137 7.24 9.49 -13.20
CA PRO A 137 8.42 9.86 -12.43
C PRO A 137 8.34 9.49 -10.95
N ARG A 138 7.13 9.41 -10.37
CA ARG A 138 6.93 9.00 -8.97
C ARG A 138 7.41 7.57 -8.72
N PHE A 139 7.44 6.73 -9.74
CA PHE A 139 8.07 5.42 -9.66
C PHE A 139 9.57 5.49 -9.34
N PHE A 140 10.25 6.61 -9.63
CA PHE A 140 11.70 6.72 -9.49
C PHE A 140 12.15 7.57 -8.29
N VAL A 141 11.21 8.08 -7.48
CA VAL A 141 11.48 8.87 -6.27
C VAL A 141 11.74 7.95 -5.06
N GLU A 142 12.52 8.42 -4.07
CA GLU A 142 12.93 7.68 -2.87
C GLU A 142 11.78 7.17 -1.98
N GLN A 143 12.12 6.13 -1.23
CA GLN A 143 11.27 5.16 -0.53
C GLN A 143 10.52 5.77 0.67
N SER A 144 9.22 5.50 0.76
CA SER A 144 8.48 5.67 2.02
C SER A 144 8.57 4.40 2.87
N PRO A 145 8.51 4.51 4.22
CA PRO A 145 8.38 3.35 5.10
C PRO A 145 7.18 2.48 4.68
N GLY A 146 7.44 1.21 4.37
CA GLY A 146 6.43 0.27 3.87
C GLY A 146 6.23 0.25 2.34
N ASP A 147 7.19 0.74 1.55
CA ASP A 147 7.22 0.50 0.10
C ASP A 147 7.35 -1.01 -0.19
N LEU A 148 6.37 -1.58 -0.91
CA LEU A 148 6.38 -2.98 -1.31
C LEU A 148 7.64 -3.36 -2.10
N ARG A 149 8.30 -2.41 -2.78
CA ARG A 149 9.53 -2.68 -3.57
C ARG A 149 10.70 -3.19 -2.72
N ALA A 150 10.72 -2.87 -1.42
CA ALA A 150 11.70 -3.42 -0.47
C ALA A 150 11.42 -4.88 -0.07
N VAL A 151 10.18 -5.36 -0.31
CA VAL A 151 9.73 -6.73 0.04
C VAL A 151 10.11 -7.74 -1.06
N SER A 152 10.28 -7.29 -2.30
CA SER A 152 10.75 -8.12 -3.42
C SER A 152 12.29 -8.17 -3.45
N LYS A 153 12.89 -9.32 -3.11
CA LYS A 153 14.35 -9.57 -3.14
C LYS A 153 15.05 -9.43 -4.51
N GLY A 154 14.35 -8.98 -5.56
CA GLY A 154 14.86 -8.92 -6.94
C GLY A 154 15.12 -7.52 -7.50
N ALA A 155 14.67 -6.45 -6.84
CA ALA A 155 14.89 -5.10 -7.36
C ALA A 155 16.28 -4.61 -6.95
N ALA A 156 17.18 -4.47 -7.93
CA ALA A 156 18.46 -3.79 -7.72
C ALA A 156 18.20 -2.43 -7.06
N ALA A 157 18.80 -2.21 -5.89
CA ALA A 157 18.66 -0.95 -5.16
C ALA A 157 19.00 0.23 -6.10
N PRO A 158 18.12 1.24 -6.24
CA PRO A 158 18.45 2.41 -7.02
C PRO A 158 19.70 3.04 -6.39
N ARG A 159 20.74 3.23 -7.22
CA ARG A 159 21.97 3.90 -6.80
C ARG A 159 21.59 5.28 -6.26
N LYS A 160 21.97 5.57 -5.02
CA LYS A 160 21.91 6.91 -4.39
C LYS A 160 22.54 7.93 -5.34
N THR A 161 21.73 8.56 -6.17
CA THR A 161 22.16 9.60 -7.10
C THR A 161 21.39 10.85 -6.74
N ARG A 162 22.16 11.93 -6.56
CA ARG A 162 21.70 13.27 -6.19
C ARG A 162 20.37 13.62 -6.84
N GLU A 163 19.42 14.04 -6.00
CA GLU A 163 18.10 14.58 -6.30
C GLU A 163 18.13 15.56 -7.48
N THR A 164 17.86 15.05 -8.68
CA THR A 164 17.28 15.86 -9.75
C THR A 164 15.94 15.21 -10.02
N VAL A 165 14.88 15.83 -9.52
CA VAL A 165 13.51 15.35 -9.73
C VAL A 165 13.29 15.32 -11.25
N TYR A 166 13.23 14.12 -11.82
CA TYR A 166 12.95 13.96 -13.24
C TYR A 166 11.57 14.55 -13.53
N LYS A 167 11.53 15.56 -14.39
CA LYS A 167 10.27 16.17 -14.83
C LYS A 167 9.85 15.56 -16.16
N PRO A 168 8.67 14.92 -16.23
CA PRO A 168 8.20 14.28 -17.44
C PRO A 168 7.85 15.33 -18.50
N CYS A 169 7.84 14.95 -19.78
CA CYS A 169 7.42 15.89 -20.83
C CYS A 169 5.92 16.19 -20.76
N ALA A 170 5.53 17.38 -21.24
CA ALA A 170 4.12 17.80 -21.26
C ALA A 170 3.20 16.87 -22.07
N ARG A 171 3.76 16.10 -23.02
CA ARG A 171 2.99 15.11 -23.78
C ARG A 171 2.68 13.88 -22.92
N TYR A 172 3.61 13.45 -22.09
CA TYR A 172 3.39 12.36 -21.14
C TYR A 172 2.28 12.70 -20.15
N GLU A 173 2.35 13.88 -19.53
CA GLU A 173 1.35 14.33 -18.54
C GLU A 173 -0.07 14.34 -19.13
N LYS A 174 -0.22 14.76 -20.40
CA LYS A 174 -1.51 14.76 -21.10
C LYS A 174 -2.05 13.36 -21.41
N LEU A 175 -1.16 12.41 -21.71
CA LEU A 175 -1.55 11.04 -22.08
C LEU A 175 -1.76 10.13 -20.87
N LEU A 176 -1.32 10.55 -19.68
CA LEU A 176 -1.40 9.72 -18.48
C LEU A 176 -2.85 9.48 -18.06
N ASP A 177 -3.70 10.52 -18.11
CA ASP A 177 -5.12 10.40 -17.77
C ASP A 177 -5.83 9.43 -18.73
N ASP A 178 -5.58 9.56 -20.05
CA ASP A 178 -6.12 8.66 -21.07
C ASP A 178 -5.67 7.21 -20.85
N PHE A 179 -4.42 7.00 -20.45
CA PHE A 179 -3.86 5.67 -20.18
C PHE A 179 -4.43 5.04 -18.90
N THR A 180 -4.58 5.83 -17.84
CA THR A 180 -5.29 5.39 -16.63
C THR A 180 -6.74 5.03 -16.95
N GLN A 181 -7.43 5.84 -17.75
CA GLN A 181 -8.79 5.55 -18.18
C GLN A 181 -8.85 4.28 -19.05
N LEU A 182 -7.87 4.06 -19.93
CA LEU A 182 -7.74 2.81 -20.70
C LEU A 182 -7.59 1.61 -19.77
N LEU A 183 -6.74 1.68 -18.75
CA LEU A 183 -6.56 0.59 -17.78
C LEU A 183 -7.87 0.26 -17.06
N VAL A 184 -8.56 1.29 -16.54
CA VAL A 184 -9.82 1.12 -15.83
C VAL A 184 -10.91 0.57 -16.75
N SER A 185 -11.10 1.16 -17.93
CA SER A 185 -12.12 0.73 -18.91
C SER A 185 -11.84 -0.65 -19.52
N SER A 186 -10.58 -1.10 -19.52
CA SER A 186 -10.23 -2.45 -19.94
C SER A 186 -10.57 -3.52 -18.89
N GLY A 187 -10.97 -3.13 -17.67
CA GLY A 187 -11.29 -4.06 -16.58
C GLY A 187 -10.10 -4.41 -15.67
N ALA A 188 -9.08 -3.54 -15.59
CA ALA A 188 -7.90 -3.82 -14.76
C ALA A 188 -8.25 -3.99 -13.27
N VAL A 189 -9.23 -3.26 -12.75
CA VAL A 189 -9.63 -3.35 -11.33
C VAL A 189 -10.28 -4.71 -11.03
N ASP A 190 -11.17 -5.19 -11.90
CA ASP A 190 -11.80 -6.51 -11.79
C ASP A 190 -10.77 -7.64 -11.87
N ALA A 191 -9.79 -7.50 -12.77
CA ALA A 191 -8.73 -8.49 -12.92
C ALA A 191 -7.74 -8.47 -11.72
N LEU A 192 -7.48 -7.31 -11.13
CA LEU A 192 -6.72 -7.20 -9.88
C LEU A 192 -7.46 -7.82 -8.70
N ALA A 193 -8.77 -7.57 -8.56
CA ALA A 193 -9.59 -8.23 -7.54
C ALA A 193 -9.54 -9.75 -7.69
N SER A 194 -9.62 -10.24 -8.93
CA SER A 194 -9.49 -11.67 -9.26
C SER A 194 -8.11 -12.23 -8.87
N LEU A 195 -7.03 -11.47 -9.12
CA LEU A 195 -5.68 -11.82 -8.67
C LEU A 195 -5.58 -11.89 -7.15
N PHE A 196 -6.20 -10.97 -6.42
CA PHE A 196 -6.14 -10.95 -4.95
C PHE A 196 -6.95 -12.09 -4.33
N ALA A 197 -8.05 -12.50 -4.96
CA ALA A 197 -8.84 -13.66 -4.55
C ALA A 197 -8.07 -14.99 -4.61
N LEU A 198 -6.89 -15.04 -5.23
CA LEU A 198 -5.98 -16.19 -5.09
C LEU A 198 -5.65 -16.51 -3.63
N CYS A 199 -5.66 -15.50 -2.75
CA CYS A 199 -5.44 -15.70 -1.33
C CYS A 199 -6.57 -16.44 -0.62
N ASP A 200 -7.73 -16.66 -1.24
CA ASP A 200 -8.77 -17.55 -0.68
C ASP A 200 -8.41 -19.04 -0.81
N ARG A 201 -7.51 -19.38 -1.74
CA ARG A 201 -7.19 -20.78 -2.05
C ARG A 201 -6.38 -21.41 -0.90
N PRO A 202 -6.72 -22.64 -0.46
CA PRO A 202 -5.97 -23.33 0.58
C PRO A 202 -4.49 -23.46 0.19
N LYS A 203 -3.58 -23.09 1.09
CA LYS A 203 -2.14 -23.24 0.85
C LYS A 203 -1.73 -24.70 0.98
N GLU A 204 -0.86 -25.16 0.09
CA GLU A 204 -0.22 -26.49 0.21
C GLU A 204 0.82 -26.54 1.35
N GLN A 205 1.42 -25.39 1.69
CA GLN A 205 2.43 -25.24 2.74
C GLN A 205 2.02 -24.19 3.78
N SER A 206 2.29 -24.48 5.05
CA SER A 206 1.76 -23.71 6.20
C SER A 206 2.20 -22.24 6.31
N VAL A 207 3.35 -21.82 5.78
CA VAL A 207 3.81 -20.41 5.93
C VAL A 207 4.53 -19.93 4.68
N GLU A 208 3.79 -19.78 3.58
CA GLU A 208 4.30 -19.11 2.39
C GLU A 208 4.05 -17.58 2.43
N PRO A 209 5.01 -16.77 1.95
CA PRO A 209 4.82 -15.33 1.79
C PRO A 209 3.66 -15.05 0.83
N VAL A 210 2.99 -13.92 0.99
CA VAL A 210 2.02 -13.42 -0.01
C VAL A 210 2.73 -13.32 -1.37
N PRO A 211 2.20 -13.91 -2.46
CA PRO A 211 2.84 -13.99 -3.75
C PRO A 211 3.33 -12.63 -4.32
N PRO A 212 4.48 -12.58 -5.00
CA PRO A 212 5.00 -11.33 -5.56
C PRO A 212 4.07 -10.68 -6.60
N ALA A 213 3.34 -11.47 -7.39
CA ALA A 213 2.30 -10.97 -8.28
C ALA A 213 1.21 -10.16 -7.56
N ILE A 214 0.77 -10.57 -6.38
CA ILE A 214 -0.19 -9.80 -5.56
C ILE A 214 0.43 -8.46 -5.15
N LEU A 215 1.70 -8.46 -4.75
CA LEU A 215 2.42 -7.21 -4.44
C LEU A 215 2.52 -6.31 -5.68
N ALA A 216 2.74 -6.87 -6.87
CA ALA A 216 2.77 -6.10 -8.12
C ALA A 216 1.38 -5.53 -8.45
N GLY A 217 0.31 -6.29 -8.23
CA GLY A 217 -1.06 -5.83 -8.38
C GLY A 217 -1.44 -4.70 -7.41
N LEU A 218 -1.04 -4.79 -6.14
CA LEU A 218 -1.25 -3.71 -5.16
C LEU A 218 -0.58 -2.41 -5.58
N ARG A 219 0.64 -2.48 -6.15
CA ARG A 219 1.33 -1.29 -6.68
C ARG A 219 0.63 -0.70 -7.91
N LEU A 220 0.11 -1.54 -8.81
CA LEU A 220 -0.67 -1.05 -9.95
C LEU A 220 -1.92 -0.31 -9.45
N LEU A 221 -2.63 -0.89 -8.48
CA LEU A 221 -3.82 -0.27 -7.89
C LEU A 221 -3.49 1.07 -7.21
N GLU A 222 -2.38 1.14 -6.47
CA GLU A 222 -1.85 2.38 -5.89
C GLU A 222 -1.66 3.45 -6.95
N SER A 223 -1.04 3.08 -8.07
CA SER A 223 -0.80 3.98 -9.21
C SER A 223 -2.10 4.54 -9.78
N LEU A 224 -3.12 3.68 -9.95
CA LEU A 224 -4.43 4.09 -10.47
C LEU A 224 -5.11 5.09 -9.54
N ILE A 225 -5.05 4.86 -8.22
CA ILE A 225 -5.66 5.75 -7.22
C ILE A 225 -4.91 7.09 -7.14
N GLU A 226 -3.58 7.08 -7.17
CA GLU A 226 -2.76 8.29 -7.04
C GLU A 226 -2.68 9.14 -8.32
N SER A 227 -2.88 8.53 -9.49
CA SER A 227 -2.83 9.22 -10.78
C SER A 227 -3.93 10.29 -10.92
N GLY A 228 -5.07 10.14 -10.22
CA GLY A 228 -6.12 11.16 -10.19
C GLY A 228 -5.88 12.33 -9.23
N GLY A 229 -4.76 12.35 -8.50
CA GLY A 229 -4.59 13.14 -7.27
C GLY A 229 -4.09 14.59 -7.41
N SER A 230 -4.13 15.23 -8.58
CA SER A 230 -3.68 16.63 -8.70
C SER A 230 -4.66 17.52 -9.47
N PHE A 231 -5.76 17.88 -8.83
CA PHE A 231 -6.56 19.02 -9.27
C PHE A 231 -6.83 19.96 -8.08
N PRO A 232 -6.44 21.24 -8.17
CA PRO A 232 -7.01 22.25 -7.29
C PRO A 232 -8.47 22.44 -7.70
N GLU A 233 -9.37 22.21 -6.74
CA GLU A 233 -10.79 22.58 -6.75
C GLU A 233 -11.73 21.80 -7.72
N GLY A 234 -12.37 20.76 -7.17
CA GLY A 234 -13.82 20.54 -7.35
C GLY A 234 -14.31 19.73 -8.56
N GLY A 235 -13.45 19.31 -9.48
CA GLY A 235 -13.83 18.44 -10.60
C GLY A 235 -13.32 17.01 -10.42
N VAL A 236 -14.21 16.03 -10.36
CA VAL A 236 -13.84 14.61 -10.54
C VAL A 236 -13.58 14.39 -12.03
N SER A 237 -12.37 13.99 -12.41
CA SER A 237 -12.08 13.65 -13.81
C SER A 237 -12.97 12.47 -14.26
N GLU A 238 -13.36 12.42 -15.53
CA GLU A 238 -14.17 11.33 -16.07
C GLU A 238 -13.54 9.95 -15.76
N GLY A 239 -12.20 9.88 -15.82
CA GLY A 239 -11.42 8.69 -15.42
C GLY A 239 -11.58 8.29 -13.95
N GLN A 240 -11.66 9.26 -13.03
CA GLN A 240 -11.92 9.01 -11.60
C GLN A 240 -13.34 8.50 -11.36
N GLY A 241 -14.32 8.99 -12.13
CA GLY A 241 -15.69 8.49 -12.11
C GLY A 241 -15.75 7.01 -12.46
N SER A 242 -15.08 6.59 -13.54
CA SER A 242 -14.98 5.17 -13.90
C SER A 242 -14.23 4.33 -12.86
N LEU A 243 -13.18 4.88 -12.24
CA LEU A 243 -12.38 4.17 -11.25
C LEU A 243 -13.18 3.85 -9.98
N ILE A 244 -13.93 4.82 -9.43
CA ILE A 244 -14.75 4.56 -8.24
C ILE A 244 -15.88 3.58 -8.53
N VAL A 245 -16.48 3.61 -9.74
CA VAL A 245 -17.49 2.63 -10.14
C VAL A 245 -16.89 1.22 -10.16
N ALA A 246 -15.72 1.04 -10.76
CA ALA A 246 -15.02 -0.25 -10.79
C ALA A 246 -14.62 -0.72 -9.38
N LEU A 247 -14.11 0.17 -8.53
CA LEU A 247 -13.80 -0.13 -7.13
C LEU A 247 -15.05 -0.56 -6.36
N ARG A 248 -16.19 0.12 -6.53
CA ARG A 248 -17.45 -0.27 -5.85
C ARG A 248 -17.96 -1.62 -6.33
N ALA A 249 -17.91 -1.88 -7.63
CA ALA A 249 -18.33 -3.16 -8.22
C ALA A 249 -17.49 -4.35 -7.71
N THR A 250 -16.23 -4.10 -7.36
CA THR A 250 -15.25 -5.10 -6.93
C THR A 250 -14.99 -5.09 -5.43
N ALA A 251 -15.89 -4.53 -4.61
CA ALA A 251 -15.71 -4.46 -3.15
C ALA A 251 -14.37 -3.81 -2.74
N LEU A 252 -14.03 -2.69 -3.37
CA LEU A 252 -12.75 -1.98 -3.28
C LEU A 252 -11.59 -2.84 -3.77
N ALA A 253 -11.73 -3.41 -4.96
CA ALA A 253 -10.81 -4.38 -5.55
C ALA A 253 -10.54 -5.62 -4.67
N GLY A 254 -11.42 -5.95 -3.72
CA GLY A 254 -11.23 -7.06 -2.79
C GLY A 254 -10.10 -6.85 -1.78
N LEU A 255 -9.68 -5.60 -1.53
CA LEU A 255 -8.60 -5.29 -0.58
C LEU A 255 -8.85 -5.81 0.85
N PRO A 256 -10.05 -5.64 1.46
CA PRO A 256 -10.32 -6.23 2.76
C PRO A 256 -10.27 -7.77 2.72
N SER A 257 -10.71 -8.34 1.60
CA SER A 257 -10.87 -9.80 1.45
C SER A 257 -9.50 -10.45 1.36
N LEU A 258 -8.60 -9.87 0.55
CA LEU A 258 -7.19 -10.27 0.47
C LEU A 258 -6.56 -10.53 1.84
N LEU A 259 -6.70 -9.59 2.78
CA LEU A 259 -6.11 -9.74 4.11
C LEU A 259 -6.90 -10.74 4.96
N THR A 260 -8.22 -10.68 4.90
CA THR A 260 -9.06 -11.56 5.73
C THR A 260 -8.90 -13.03 5.34
N SER A 261 -8.72 -13.34 4.05
CA SER A 261 -8.39 -14.69 3.59
C SER A 261 -7.10 -15.20 4.21
N VAL A 262 -6.04 -14.37 4.24
CA VAL A 262 -4.76 -14.74 4.88
C VAL A 262 -4.93 -14.95 6.39
N LEU A 263 -5.76 -14.14 7.05
CA LEU A 263 -6.06 -14.29 8.47
C LEU A 263 -6.84 -15.57 8.76
N LEU A 264 -7.93 -15.83 8.03
CA LEU A 264 -8.77 -17.01 8.23
C LEU A 264 -8.04 -18.32 7.93
N GLN A 265 -7.14 -18.33 6.94
CA GLN A 265 -6.25 -19.47 6.71
C GLN A 265 -5.35 -19.73 7.91
N THR A 266 -4.80 -18.67 8.48
CA THR A 266 -3.96 -18.77 9.69
C THR A 266 -4.77 -19.30 10.88
N GLU A 267 -6.01 -18.85 11.07
CA GLU A 267 -6.91 -19.36 12.12
C GLU A 267 -7.27 -20.84 11.94
N ASN A 268 -7.45 -21.27 10.69
CA ASN A 268 -7.73 -22.67 10.37
C ASN A 268 -6.53 -23.57 10.71
N GLU A 269 -5.31 -23.08 10.45
CA GLU A 269 -4.07 -23.79 10.80
C GLU A 269 -3.82 -23.84 12.31
N THR A 270 -4.02 -22.74 13.04
CA THR A 270 -3.83 -22.70 14.50
C THR A 270 -4.96 -23.40 15.26
N ARG A 271 -6.10 -23.64 14.61
CA ARG A 271 -7.37 -24.07 15.25
C ARG A 271 -7.80 -23.17 16.40
N ALA A 272 -7.38 -21.90 16.37
CA ALA A 272 -7.66 -20.91 17.38
C ALA A 272 -7.85 -19.54 16.73
N PRO A 273 -8.86 -18.74 17.15
CA PRO A 273 -9.02 -17.38 16.65
C PRO A 273 -7.75 -16.55 16.90
N VAL A 274 -7.36 -15.69 15.96
CA VAL A 274 -6.17 -14.83 16.08
C VAL A 274 -6.26 -13.95 17.33
N LEU A 275 -7.47 -13.51 17.66
CA LEU A 275 -7.72 -12.69 18.85
C LEU A 275 -7.52 -13.42 20.18
N ALA A 276 -7.49 -14.76 20.20
CA ALA A 276 -7.28 -15.53 21.42
C ALA A 276 -5.81 -15.55 21.85
N ASP A 277 -4.89 -15.63 20.88
CA ASP A 277 -3.45 -15.55 21.09
C ASP A 277 -2.79 -14.82 19.90
N PRO A 278 -2.72 -13.48 19.94
CA PRO A 278 -2.15 -12.68 18.87
C PRO A 278 -0.67 -12.99 18.59
N ILE A 279 0.06 -13.42 19.62
CA ILE A 279 1.49 -13.77 19.53
C ILE A 279 1.66 -15.07 18.75
N LEU A 280 0.87 -16.10 19.09
CA LEU A 280 0.88 -17.35 18.34
C LEU A 280 0.44 -17.13 16.88
N ALA A 281 -0.62 -16.35 16.67
CA ALA A 281 -1.08 -16.02 15.32
C ALA A 281 -0.02 -15.26 14.52
N ALA A 282 0.64 -14.27 15.13
CA ALA A 282 1.75 -13.53 14.53
C ALA A 282 2.88 -14.46 14.04
N SER A 283 3.18 -15.53 14.79
CA SER A 283 4.20 -16.52 14.42
C SER A 283 3.82 -17.39 13.21
N ARG A 284 2.51 -17.51 12.90
CA ARG A 284 1.97 -18.35 11.81
C ARG A 284 1.62 -17.59 10.55
N LEU A 285 1.43 -16.28 10.65
CA LEU A 285 1.18 -15.44 9.48
C LEU A 285 2.35 -15.49 8.47
N PRO A 286 2.16 -15.07 7.20
CA PRO A 286 3.25 -14.87 6.26
C PRO A 286 4.29 -13.84 6.72
N ALA A 287 5.58 -14.04 6.40
CA ALA A 287 6.66 -13.13 6.82
C ALA A 287 6.48 -11.69 6.29
N ASN A 288 5.90 -11.55 5.10
CA ASN A 288 5.58 -10.26 4.50
C ASN A 288 4.17 -9.74 4.84
N PHE A 289 3.45 -10.34 5.79
CA PHE A 289 2.09 -9.93 6.14
C PHE A 289 2.00 -8.46 6.58
N VAL A 290 2.83 -8.02 7.54
CA VAL A 290 2.78 -6.64 8.04
C VAL A 290 3.01 -5.61 6.93
N PRO A 291 4.03 -5.74 6.05
CA PRO A 291 4.17 -4.88 4.88
C PRO A 291 2.97 -4.90 3.92
N VAL A 292 2.42 -6.08 3.61
CA VAL A 292 1.24 -6.22 2.72
C VAL A 292 0.02 -5.54 3.32
N ALA A 293 -0.24 -5.78 4.61
CA ALA A 293 -1.34 -5.18 5.34
C ALA A 293 -1.20 -3.67 5.42
N THR A 294 0.02 -3.17 5.60
CA THR A 294 0.30 -1.72 5.64
C THR A 294 -0.10 -1.05 4.33
N VAL A 295 0.30 -1.62 3.19
CA VAL A 295 -0.05 -1.07 1.87
C VAL A 295 -1.52 -1.21 1.57
N THR A 296 -2.15 -2.32 1.94
CA THR A 296 -3.60 -2.50 1.78
C THR A 296 -4.38 -1.45 2.58
N MET A 297 -4.03 -1.22 3.85
CA MET A 297 -4.65 -0.19 4.69
C MET A 297 -4.41 1.21 4.13
N ARG A 298 -3.19 1.49 3.65
CA ARG A 298 -2.86 2.75 2.98
C ARG A 298 -3.70 2.97 1.72
N LEU A 299 -3.90 1.93 0.91
CA LEU A 299 -4.76 2.02 -0.28
C LEU A 299 -6.20 2.34 0.09
N LEU A 300 -6.75 1.68 1.11
CA LEU A 300 -8.08 1.99 1.62
C LEU A 300 -8.16 3.46 2.10
N ASN A 301 -7.15 3.93 2.83
CA ASN A 301 -7.04 5.34 3.23
C ASN A 301 -6.97 6.30 2.03
N ASN A 302 -6.23 5.95 0.98
CA ASN A 302 -6.10 6.75 -0.23
C ASN A 302 -7.42 6.80 -1.01
N ILE A 303 -8.15 5.68 -1.13
CA ILE A 303 -9.49 5.66 -1.75
C ILE A 303 -10.43 6.57 -0.97
N HIS A 304 -10.41 6.51 0.37
CA HIS A 304 -11.19 7.41 1.23
C HIS A 304 -10.84 8.90 0.99
N ALA A 305 -9.55 9.22 0.87
CA ALA A 305 -9.10 10.58 0.66
C ALA A 305 -9.46 11.12 -0.73
N VAL A 306 -9.38 10.28 -1.78
CA VAL A 306 -9.63 10.69 -3.17
C VAL A 306 -11.12 10.78 -3.48
N PHE A 307 -11.92 9.80 -3.04
CA PHE A 307 -13.35 9.70 -3.41
C PHE A 307 -14.31 10.13 -2.29
N GLY A 308 -13.80 10.36 -1.09
CA GLY A 308 -14.56 10.78 0.07
C GLY A 308 -15.10 9.60 0.90
N PRO A 309 -15.45 9.86 2.18
CA PRO A 309 -15.79 8.81 3.14
C PRO A 309 -17.08 8.06 2.79
N ARG A 310 -18.08 8.73 2.22
CA ARG A 310 -19.40 8.13 1.95
C ARG A 310 -19.34 6.97 0.96
N GLU A 311 -18.56 7.11 -0.10
CA GLU A 311 -18.43 6.08 -1.15
C GLU A 311 -17.85 4.81 -0.55
N VAL A 312 -16.75 4.92 0.18
CA VAL A 312 -16.05 3.78 0.77
C VAL A 312 -16.83 3.17 1.93
N GLN A 313 -17.38 3.99 2.83
CA GLN A 313 -18.23 3.52 3.93
C GLN A 313 -19.43 2.73 3.39
N SER A 314 -20.07 3.18 2.30
CA SER A 314 -21.22 2.49 1.74
C SER A 314 -20.92 1.06 1.27
N VAL A 315 -19.71 0.83 0.71
CA VAL A 315 -19.26 -0.50 0.29
C VAL A 315 -18.97 -1.36 1.52
N LEU A 316 -18.19 -0.83 2.47
CA LEU A 316 -17.77 -1.56 3.67
C LEU A 316 -18.93 -1.86 4.64
N SER A 317 -20.02 -1.10 4.58
CA SER A 317 -21.23 -1.35 5.38
C SER A 317 -22.13 -2.46 4.83
N SER A 318 -21.79 -3.07 3.68
CA SER A 318 -22.50 -4.26 3.17
C SER A 318 -22.44 -5.43 4.15
N SER A 319 -23.43 -6.34 4.11
CA SER A 319 -23.57 -7.43 5.09
C SER A 319 -22.33 -8.31 5.20
N ASP A 320 -21.65 -8.52 4.09
CA ASP A 320 -20.55 -9.45 3.98
C ASP A 320 -19.24 -8.75 4.40
N LEU A 321 -18.97 -7.58 3.83
CA LEU A 321 -17.74 -6.84 4.10
C LEU A 321 -17.69 -6.22 5.49
N ARG A 322 -18.82 -5.95 6.15
CA ARG A 322 -18.81 -5.35 7.50
C ARG A 322 -18.23 -6.30 8.55
N VAL A 323 -18.51 -7.60 8.45
CA VAL A 323 -17.97 -8.61 9.37
C VAL A 323 -16.48 -8.80 9.10
N GLU A 324 -16.13 -8.86 7.82
CA GLU A 324 -14.75 -8.97 7.34
C GLU A 324 -13.89 -7.78 7.79
N THR A 325 -14.39 -6.56 7.60
CA THR A 325 -13.76 -5.31 8.04
C THR A 325 -13.58 -5.29 9.56
N HIS A 326 -14.62 -5.66 10.32
CA HIS A 326 -14.51 -5.74 11.78
C HIS A 326 -13.42 -6.73 12.23
N HIS A 327 -13.39 -7.92 11.63
CA HIS A 327 -12.39 -8.94 11.92
C HIS A 327 -10.98 -8.45 11.60
N LEU A 328 -10.78 -7.92 10.39
CA LEU A 328 -9.52 -7.37 9.92
C LEU A 328 -8.96 -6.31 10.87
N LEU A 329 -9.76 -5.31 11.23
CA LEU A 329 -9.32 -4.23 12.14
C LEU A 329 -9.00 -4.76 13.53
N SER A 330 -9.82 -5.69 14.03
CA SER A 330 -9.62 -6.29 15.35
C SER A 330 -8.30 -7.04 15.42
N VAL A 331 -7.97 -7.78 14.36
CA VAL A 331 -6.75 -8.58 14.26
C VAL A 331 -5.53 -7.70 14.03
N CYS A 332 -5.58 -6.71 13.13
CA CYS A 332 -4.47 -5.78 12.91
C CYS A 332 -4.08 -5.05 14.20
N LEU A 333 -5.05 -4.51 14.96
CA LEU A 333 -4.76 -3.89 16.26
C LEU A 333 -4.15 -4.90 17.25
N ALA A 334 -4.70 -6.10 17.35
CA ALA A 334 -4.21 -7.11 18.29
C ALA A 334 -2.78 -7.55 17.98
N ILE A 335 -2.44 -7.78 16.71
CA ILE A 335 -1.09 -8.14 16.28
C ILE A 335 -0.13 -6.98 16.54
N CYS A 336 -0.49 -5.76 16.13
CA CYS A 336 0.38 -4.59 16.33
C CYS A 336 0.68 -4.32 17.81
N CYS A 337 -0.32 -4.43 18.68
CA CYS A 337 -0.13 -4.28 20.12
C CYS A 337 0.67 -5.43 20.72
N GLY A 338 0.37 -6.68 20.35
CA GLY A 338 1.05 -7.87 20.89
C GLY A 338 2.53 -7.98 20.51
N GLU A 339 2.89 -7.51 19.31
CA GLU A 339 4.26 -7.54 18.82
C GLU A 339 5.06 -6.27 19.14
N TRP A 340 4.42 -5.20 19.65
CA TRP A 340 5.05 -3.89 19.85
C TRP A 340 6.33 -3.94 20.70
N ASP A 341 6.26 -4.54 21.88
CA ASP A 341 7.39 -4.60 22.82
C ASP A 341 8.43 -5.67 22.46
N ARG A 342 8.06 -6.60 21.57
CA ARG A 342 8.92 -7.70 21.10
C ARG A 342 9.75 -7.32 19.88
N ALA A 343 9.39 -6.23 19.21
CA ALA A 343 9.99 -5.86 17.95
C ALA A 343 11.34 -5.17 18.12
N PRO A 344 12.36 -5.57 17.34
CA PRO A 344 13.67 -4.95 17.41
C PRO A 344 13.58 -3.47 17.01
N LYS A 345 14.28 -2.64 17.78
CA LYS A 345 14.49 -1.23 17.46
C LYS A 345 15.72 -1.14 16.55
N GLU A 346 15.66 -0.38 15.46
CA GLU A 346 16.74 -0.27 14.45
C GLU A 346 18.15 0.02 15.02
N SER A 347 18.24 0.60 16.23
CA SER A 347 19.50 0.87 16.94
C SER A 347 20.23 -0.38 17.45
N GLU A 348 19.58 -1.55 17.48
CA GLU A 348 20.18 -2.80 17.98
C GLU A 348 20.81 -3.64 16.86
N GLU A 349 20.32 -3.56 15.62
CA GLU A 349 20.89 -4.32 14.48
C GLU A 349 22.29 -3.87 14.06
N ARG A 350 22.72 -2.65 14.43
CA ARG A 350 24.07 -2.14 14.08
C ARG A 350 25.19 -2.61 15.01
N ARG A 351 24.90 -3.40 16.06
CA ARG A 351 25.92 -3.82 17.04
C ARG A 351 26.46 -5.24 16.86
N ASP A 352 25.85 -6.10 16.05
CA ASP A 352 26.30 -7.50 15.89
C ASP A 352 27.30 -7.71 14.72
N GLY A 353 28.17 -6.73 14.49
CA GLY A 353 29.10 -6.73 13.35
C GLY A 353 30.58 -6.55 13.69
N LYS A 354 30.99 -6.71 14.95
CA LYS A 354 32.42 -6.66 15.33
C LYS A 354 32.67 -7.34 16.68
N ASP A 355 33.09 -8.60 16.68
CA ASP A 355 34.01 -9.07 17.72
C ASP A 355 34.96 -10.13 17.14
N ASP A 356 36.15 -9.66 16.74
CA ASP A 356 37.33 -10.49 16.52
C ASP A 356 38.14 -10.44 17.82
N GLY A 357 38.29 -11.57 18.52
CA GLY A 357 39.49 -11.81 19.32
C GLY A 357 39.35 -12.47 20.70
N VAL A 358 39.57 -13.78 20.69
CA VAL A 358 40.39 -14.57 21.64
C VAL A 358 39.94 -14.70 23.12
N HIS A 359 39.64 -15.95 23.46
CA HIS A 359 39.52 -16.54 24.80
C HIS A 359 40.62 -16.16 25.81
N ASP A 360 40.24 -15.93 27.07
CA ASP A 360 40.70 -16.79 28.17
C ASP A 360 39.69 -16.82 29.34
N GLY A 361 39.63 -17.94 30.06
CA GLY A 361 38.51 -18.34 30.90
C GLY A 361 38.45 -17.75 32.32
N VAL A 362 37.30 -17.94 32.96
CA VAL A 362 37.12 -18.62 34.28
C VAL A 362 35.62 -18.60 34.65
N THR A 363 35.20 -19.74 35.20
CA THR A 363 33.87 -20.13 35.66
C THR A 363 33.27 -19.22 36.74
N SER A 364 31.97 -18.93 36.66
CA SER A 364 31.06 -19.12 37.81
C SER A 364 29.60 -19.17 37.35
N SER A 365 28.94 -20.22 37.80
CA SER A 365 27.52 -20.53 37.65
C SER A 365 26.65 -19.61 38.50
N VAL A 366 25.73 -18.90 37.85
CA VAL A 366 24.45 -18.50 38.45
C VAL A 366 23.39 -18.70 37.38
N ASP A 367 22.35 -19.42 37.77
CA ASP A 367 21.16 -19.73 36.98
C ASP A 367 20.50 -18.46 36.44
N GLU A 368 20.66 -18.20 35.14
CA GLU A 368 19.67 -17.47 34.36
C GLU A 368 19.34 -18.34 33.15
N GLU A 369 18.24 -19.07 33.29
CA GLU A 369 17.50 -19.68 32.20
C GLU A 369 16.99 -18.55 31.29
N LYS A 370 17.88 -17.97 30.48
CA LYS A 370 17.56 -17.13 29.33
C LYS A 370 16.82 -18.00 28.34
N THR A 371 15.52 -18.13 28.57
CA THR A 371 14.57 -18.37 27.50
C THR A 371 14.92 -17.42 26.38
N SER A 372 15.33 -17.99 25.25
CA SER A 372 15.47 -17.29 23.98
C SER A 372 14.09 -16.76 23.60
N SER A 373 13.71 -15.61 24.17
CA SER A 373 12.49 -14.91 23.82
C SER A 373 12.60 -14.58 22.34
N SER A 374 11.91 -15.35 21.50
CA SER A 374 11.93 -15.13 20.06
C SER A 374 11.53 -13.68 19.83
N SER A 375 12.48 -12.88 19.38
CA SER A 375 12.27 -11.51 18.94
C SER A 375 11.18 -11.50 17.87
N SER A 376 10.39 -10.43 17.76
CA SER A 376 9.45 -10.30 16.64
C SER A 376 10.23 -10.37 15.33
N ARG A 377 9.62 -11.00 14.33
CA ARG A 377 10.19 -11.05 12.97
C ARG A 377 10.01 -9.75 12.19
N TRP A 378 9.20 -8.82 12.70
CA TRP A 378 8.96 -7.52 12.10
C TRP A 378 9.63 -6.44 12.93
N THR A 379 10.15 -5.42 12.26
CA THR A 379 10.75 -4.28 12.97
C THR A 379 9.68 -3.44 13.65
N LEU A 380 10.08 -2.68 14.69
CA LEU A 380 9.16 -1.74 15.33
C LEU A 380 8.60 -0.71 14.33
N GLU A 381 9.39 -0.29 13.34
CA GLU A 381 8.93 0.62 12.29
C GLU A 381 7.81 0.01 11.43
N GLN A 382 7.96 -1.27 11.03
CA GLN A 382 6.94 -1.98 10.25
C GLN A 382 5.63 -2.09 11.02
N ILE A 383 5.69 -2.46 12.29
CA ILE A 383 4.51 -2.56 13.17
C ILE A 383 3.86 -1.20 13.36
N ALA A 384 4.68 -0.18 13.61
CA ALA A 384 4.20 1.18 13.84
C ALA A 384 3.57 1.78 12.57
N SER A 385 4.08 1.45 11.39
CA SER A 385 3.50 1.86 10.10
C SER A 385 2.14 1.20 9.85
N LEU A 386 2.02 -0.10 10.08
CA LEU A 386 0.72 -0.80 9.99
C LEU A 386 -0.30 -0.21 10.98
N LEU A 387 0.11 0.03 12.23
CA LEU A 387 -0.77 0.58 13.24
C LEU A 387 -1.23 2.00 12.88
N ASP A 388 -0.33 2.87 12.40
CA ASP A 388 -0.71 4.20 11.90
C ASP A 388 -1.76 4.12 10.79
N GLU A 389 -1.53 3.31 9.75
CA GLU A 389 -2.49 3.17 8.64
C GLU A 389 -3.83 2.55 9.08
N THR A 390 -3.79 1.60 10.03
CA THR A 390 -4.99 1.00 10.63
C THR A 390 -5.80 2.05 11.38
N LEU A 391 -5.15 2.93 12.16
CA LEU A 391 -5.83 4.01 12.88
C LEU A 391 -6.41 5.05 11.91
N LEU A 392 -5.67 5.42 10.87
CA LEU A 392 -6.16 6.29 9.81
C LEU A 392 -7.47 5.77 9.24
N PHE A 393 -7.50 4.48 8.93
CA PHE A 393 -8.64 3.80 8.33
C PHE A 393 -9.81 3.64 9.30
N ILE A 394 -9.58 3.28 10.57
CA ILE A 394 -10.64 3.24 11.61
C ILE A 394 -11.32 4.60 11.72
N GLY A 395 -10.55 5.70 11.72
CA GLY A 395 -11.10 7.05 11.80
C GLY A 395 -11.96 7.39 10.58
N ALA A 396 -11.46 7.10 9.38
CA ALA A 396 -12.21 7.33 8.13
C ALA A 396 -13.48 6.47 8.03
N PHE A 397 -13.40 5.22 8.48
CA PHE A 397 -14.51 4.27 8.51
C PHE A 397 -15.63 4.69 9.46
N ALA A 398 -15.28 5.22 10.63
CA ALA A 398 -16.23 5.64 11.67
C ALA A 398 -16.78 7.06 11.49
N LEU A 399 -16.07 7.92 10.75
CA LEU A 399 -16.37 9.34 10.64
C LEU A 399 -17.84 9.59 10.24
N LEU A 400 -18.61 10.13 11.19
CA LEU A 400 -20.02 10.51 11.03
C LEU A 400 -20.91 9.38 10.48
N CYS A 401 -20.56 8.12 10.75
CA CYS A 401 -21.33 6.95 10.34
C CYS A 401 -21.71 6.13 11.58
N PRO A 402 -22.91 6.34 12.18
CA PRO A 402 -23.32 5.65 13.41
C PRO A 402 -23.28 4.13 13.30
N ALA A 403 -23.71 3.56 12.17
CA ALA A 403 -23.69 2.12 11.95
C ALA A 403 -22.27 1.52 12.00
N ASN A 404 -21.28 2.28 11.53
CA ASN A 404 -19.87 1.90 11.55
C ASN A 404 -19.25 2.16 12.94
N GLN A 405 -19.66 3.23 13.62
CA GLN A 405 -19.29 3.49 15.02
C GLN A 405 -19.78 2.38 15.96
N ASP A 406 -21.02 1.90 15.76
CA ASP A 406 -21.59 0.76 16.48
C ASP A 406 -20.82 -0.54 16.21
N MET A 407 -20.37 -0.73 14.96
CA MET A 407 -19.58 -1.90 14.55
C MET A 407 -18.29 -2.04 15.38
N LEU A 408 -17.65 -0.93 15.76
CA LEU A 408 -16.44 -0.95 16.59
C LEU A 408 -16.67 -1.52 18.00
N ARG A 409 -17.93 -1.73 18.40
CA ARG A 409 -18.29 -2.35 19.67
C ARG A 409 -18.66 -3.83 19.54
N TRP A 410 -18.60 -4.40 18.34
CA TRP A 410 -18.88 -5.81 18.15
C TRP A 410 -17.80 -6.71 18.73
N GLY A 411 -18.19 -7.95 19.01
CA GLY A 411 -17.30 -8.98 19.52
C GLY A 411 -17.22 -9.03 21.04
N ARG A 412 -16.21 -9.76 21.53
CA ARG A 412 -15.96 -9.91 22.98
C ARG A 412 -15.14 -8.74 23.50
N PHE A 413 -15.26 -8.51 24.81
CA PHE A 413 -14.43 -7.54 25.51
C PHE A 413 -12.94 -7.97 25.51
N PRO A 414 -11.98 -7.04 25.32
CA PRO A 414 -12.18 -5.63 24.93
C PRO A 414 -12.50 -5.50 23.41
N THR A 415 -13.51 -4.67 23.12
CA THR A 415 -13.96 -4.34 21.75
C THR A 415 -12.98 -3.39 21.05
N LEU A 416 -13.10 -3.17 19.73
CA LEU A 416 -12.23 -2.25 18.99
C LEU A 416 -12.22 -0.85 19.62
N ALA A 417 -13.39 -0.29 19.91
CA ALA A 417 -13.51 1.03 20.53
C ALA A 417 -12.80 1.11 21.90
N GLN A 418 -12.76 0.01 22.65
CA GLN A 418 -12.11 -0.07 23.96
C GLN A 418 -10.60 -0.32 23.88
N ARG A 419 -10.10 -0.92 22.78
CA ARG A 419 -8.65 -1.10 22.57
C ARG A 419 -7.93 0.16 22.13
N LEU A 420 -8.64 1.14 21.57
CA LEU A 420 -8.02 2.38 21.08
C LEU A 420 -7.39 3.20 22.22
N PRO A 421 -8.01 3.35 23.41
CA PRO A 421 -7.36 3.92 24.59
C PRO A 421 -6.12 3.13 25.08
N ASP A 422 -6.06 1.81 24.86
CA ASP A 422 -5.00 0.93 25.39
C ASP A 422 -3.78 0.79 24.47
N LEU A 423 -3.66 1.64 23.45
CA LEU A 423 -2.52 1.59 22.52
C LEU A 423 -1.18 1.94 23.20
N PRO A 424 -0.05 1.53 22.59
CA PRO A 424 1.28 1.78 23.16
C PRO A 424 1.52 3.26 23.50
N PHE A 425 2.20 3.52 24.63
CA PHE A 425 2.43 4.86 25.18
C PHE A 425 2.92 5.92 24.16
N PRO A 426 3.76 5.61 23.15
CA PRO A 426 4.13 6.58 22.11
C PRO A 426 2.95 7.27 21.43
N TYR A 427 1.78 6.62 21.28
CA TYR A 427 0.57 7.24 20.71
C TYR A 427 -0.07 8.31 21.60
N TYR A 428 0.38 8.44 22.84
CA TYR A 428 -0.03 9.48 23.80
C TYR A 428 1.08 10.47 24.13
N ALA A 429 2.30 10.26 23.63
CA ALA A 429 3.47 11.07 23.95
C ALA A 429 4.04 11.78 22.72
N ASP A 430 4.22 11.05 21.62
CA ASP A 430 4.87 11.53 20.41
C ASP A 430 3.88 12.26 19.47
N VAL A 431 4.30 13.40 18.92
CA VAL A 431 3.44 14.23 18.07
C VAL A 431 3.00 13.50 16.80
N LYS A 432 3.88 12.70 16.19
CA LYS A 432 3.56 11.96 14.97
C LYS A 432 2.52 10.88 15.25
N LYS A 433 2.69 10.16 16.35
CA LYS A 433 1.76 9.09 16.75
C LYS A 433 0.42 9.64 17.25
N LYS A 434 0.41 10.80 17.92
CA LYS A 434 -0.83 11.53 18.24
C LYS A 434 -1.61 11.93 16.99
N ALA A 435 -0.95 12.38 15.93
CA ALA A 435 -1.61 12.72 14.67
C ALA A 435 -2.33 11.50 14.02
N ALA A 436 -1.88 10.28 14.30
CA ALA A 436 -2.59 9.06 13.91
C ALA A 436 -3.76 8.74 14.87
N LEU A 437 -3.54 8.76 16.18
CA LEU A 437 -4.54 8.30 17.15
C LEU A 437 -5.66 9.32 17.45
N PHE A 438 -5.33 10.57 17.71
CA PHE A 438 -6.28 11.53 18.29
C PHE A 438 -7.44 11.87 17.33
N PRO A 439 -7.19 12.15 16.03
CA PRO A 439 -8.28 12.29 15.06
C PRO A 439 -9.16 11.04 14.96
N THR A 440 -8.57 9.85 15.13
CA THR A 440 -9.31 8.56 15.14
C THR A 440 -10.26 8.50 16.32
N LEU A 441 -9.78 8.80 17.53
CA LEU A 441 -10.62 8.82 18.75
C LEU A 441 -11.76 9.82 18.63
N VAL A 442 -11.49 11.01 18.07
CA VAL A 442 -12.52 12.03 17.79
C VAL A 442 -13.58 11.47 16.83
N ALA A 443 -13.18 10.90 15.70
CA ALA A 443 -14.12 10.35 14.71
C ALA A 443 -14.95 9.17 15.26
N VAL A 444 -14.36 8.33 16.11
CA VAL A 444 -15.03 7.18 16.74
C VAL A 444 -16.02 7.59 17.82
N ALA A 445 -15.74 8.65 18.58
CA ALA A 445 -16.52 9.05 19.74
C ALA A 445 -17.52 10.19 19.47
N PHE A 446 -17.24 11.09 18.53
CA PHE A 446 -18.04 12.28 18.31
C PHE A 446 -19.47 11.92 17.91
N ARG A 447 -20.45 12.52 18.61
CA ARG A 447 -21.89 12.25 18.46
C ARG A 447 -22.27 10.78 18.66
N HIS A 448 -21.51 10.04 19.47
CA HIS A 448 -21.75 8.65 19.77
C HIS A 448 -21.49 8.32 21.25
N ASP A 449 -22.49 8.59 22.10
CA ASP A 449 -22.35 8.60 23.56
C ASP A 449 -21.78 7.30 24.14
N THR A 450 -22.11 6.15 23.54
CA THR A 450 -21.57 4.89 24.05
C THR A 450 -20.11 4.66 23.71
N ASN A 451 -19.63 5.20 22.57
CA ASN A 451 -18.20 5.14 22.21
C ASN A 451 -17.43 6.18 23.03
N LYS A 452 -17.99 7.38 23.19
CA LYS A 452 -17.49 8.41 24.10
C LYS A 452 -17.29 7.82 25.51
N ALA A 453 -18.31 7.18 26.06
CA ALA A 453 -18.24 6.57 27.39
C ALA A 453 -17.22 5.42 27.46
N ALA A 454 -17.08 4.62 26.40
CA ALA A 454 -16.07 3.56 26.35
C ALA A 454 -14.64 4.13 26.38
N ILE A 455 -14.37 5.18 25.60
CA ILE A 455 -13.07 5.87 25.57
C ILE A 455 -12.79 6.59 26.89
N ALA A 456 -13.81 7.21 27.49
CA ALA A 456 -13.69 7.95 28.76
C ALA A 456 -13.27 7.09 29.96
N ARG A 457 -13.38 5.76 29.86
CA ARG A 457 -12.95 4.85 30.93
C ARG A 457 -11.44 4.85 31.14
N ASP A 458 -10.70 4.96 30.04
CA ASP A 458 -9.25 4.74 30.02
C ASP A 458 -8.49 5.99 29.52
N LEU A 459 -9.18 6.96 28.91
CA LEU A 459 -8.61 8.24 28.46
C LEU A 459 -9.47 9.43 28.89
N SER A 460 -8.85 10.44 29.50
CA SER A 460 -9.51 11.71 29.81
C SER A 460 -9.96 12.44 28.53
N LEU A 461 -11.27 12.71 28.42
CA LEU A 461 -11.86 13.43 27.30
C LEU A 461 -11.35 14.87 27.15
N GLU A 462 -10.88 15.46 28.25
CA GLU A 462 -10.21 16.76 28.24
C GLU A 462 -8.97 16.76 27.34
N THR A 463 -8.28 15.62 27.22
CA THR A 463 -7.12 15.47 26.32
C THR A 463 -7.53 15.59 24.85
N LEU A 464 -8.70 15.04 24.49
CA LEU A 464 -9.25 15.15 23.13
C LEU A 464 -9.71 16.59 22.87
N ARG A 465 -10.37 17.22 23.85
CA ARG A 465 -10.77 18.63 23.76
C ARG A 465 -9.57 19.55 23.57
N ALA A 466 -8.51 19.38 24.36
CA ALA A 466 -7.29 20.18 24.26
C ALA A 466 -6.57 19.99 22.92
N PHE A 467 -6.58 18.75 22.37
CA PHE A 467 -6.07 18.49 21.03
C PHE A 467 -6.86 19.26 19.96
N ILE A 468 -8.20 19.20 19.98
CA ILE A 468 -9.04 19.93 19.01
C ILE A 468 -8.85 21.44 19.14
N ALA A 469 -8.76 21.97 20.37
CA ALA A 469 -8.49 23.38 20.63
C ALA A 469 -7.16 23.82 20.03
N LYS A 470 -6.11 23.03 20.19
CA LYS A 470 -4.80 23.30 19.60
C LYS A 470 -4.86 23.32 18.07
N GLU A 471 -5.50 22.33 17.44
CA GLU A 471 -5.63 22.31 15.97
C GLU A 471 -6.47 23.49 15.45
N MET A 472 -7.50 23.93 16.19
CA MET A 472 -8.27 25.16 15.87
C MET A 472 -7.39 26.42 15.96
N GLU A 473 -6.54 26.53 16.98
CA GLU A 473 -5.61 27.66 17.14
C GLU A 473 -4.57 27.69 16.01
N ASP A 474 -3.94 26.53 15.73
CA ASP A 474 -2.98 26.37 14.64
C ASP A 474 -3.61 26.79 13.30
N ASP A 475 -4.88 26.43 13.07
CA ASP A 475 -5.62 26.77 11.84
C ASP A 475 -6.02 28.25 11.72
N ALA A 476 -6.40 28.89 12.82
CA ALA A 476 -6.75 30.31 12.84
C ALA A 476 -5.53 31.21 12.56
N THR A 477 -4.33 30.77 12.92
CA THR A 477 -3.09 31.48 12.59
C THR A 477 -2.77 31.45 11.09
N GLU A 478 -3.24 30.45 10.35
CA GLU A 478 -3.02 30.33 8.89
C GLU A 478 -3.86 31.33 8.07
N THR A 479 -5.09 31.65 8.50
CA THR A 479 -6.01 32.51 7.72
C THR A 479 -5.68 34.00 7.78
N SER A 480 -4.78 34.42 8.67
CA SER A 480 -4.42 35.83 8.88
C SER A 480 -3.15 36.28 8.15
N GLU A 481 -2.34 35.37 7.61
CA GLU A 481 -1.08 35.71 6.91
C GLU A 481 -1.21 35.55 5.37
N THR A 482 -0.97 36.63 4.63
CA THR A 482 -0.98 36.65 3.16
C THR A 482 0.02 35.66 2.54
N SER A 483 -0.51 34.59 1.94
CA SER A 483 -0.01 33.87 0.75
C SER A 483 1.51 33.89 0.51
N GLN A 484 2.24 32.96 1.12
CA GLN A 484 3.15 31.99 0.47
C GLN A 484 4.05 31.35 1.53
N THR A 485 3.93 30.03 1.69
CA THR A 485 4.78 29.13 2.50
C THR A 485 4.73 29.26 4.02
N LYS A 486 3.75 28.58 4.64
CA LYS A 486 3.93 27.54 5.68
C LYS A 486 2.57 26.99 6.09
N GLN A 487 2.38 25.69 5.90
CA GLN A 487 1.23 24.95 6.41
C GLN A 487 1.61 24.41 7.79
N SER A 488 0.86 24.71 8.85
CA SER A 488 1.28 24.55 10.25
C SER A 488 0.35 23.67 11.10
N SER A 489 -0.30 22.66 10.53
CA SER A 489 -0.88 21.59 11.36
C SER A 489 0.22 20.92 12.20
N SER A 490 -0.11 20.43 13.40
CA SER A 490 0.86 19.73 14.25
C SER A 490 1.49 18.52 13.51
N ALA A 491 0.72 17.88 12.63
CA ALA A 491 1.20 16.78 11.78
C ALA A 491 2.22 17.26 10.72
N ARG A 492 1.94 18.35 9.99
CA ARG A 492 2.88 18.90 9.00
C ARG A 492 4.16 19.43 9.64
N LEU A 493 4.05 20.09 10.79
CA LEU A 493 5.21 20.53 11.57
C LEU A 493 6.09 19.35 12.02
N ALA A 494 5.49 18.18 12.24
CA ALA A 494 6.21 16.95 12.53
C ALA A 494 6.76 16.24 11.26
N GLY A 495 6.55 16.80 10.07
CA GLY A 495 6.99 16.24 8.79
C GLY A 495 6.14 15.05 8.32
N LEU A 496 4.89 14.93 8.78
CA LEU A 496 3.98 13.90 8.30
C LEU A 496 3.28 14.31 7.00
N PRO A 497 2.88 13.33 6.15
CA PRO A 497 2.05 13.59 4.98
C PRO A 497 0.71 14.23 5.35
N SER A 498 0.13 15.00 4.42
CA SER A 498 -1.13 15.73 4.63
C SER A 498 -2.31 14.85 5.05
N ARG A 499 -2.33 13.56 4.71
CA ARG A 499 -3.38 12.63 5.17
C ARG A 499 -3.47 12.47 6.70
N PHE A 500 -2.42 12.83 7.43
CA PHE A 500 -2.40 12.84 8.90
C PHE A 500 -2.98 14.13 9.50
N ASP A 501 -3.23 15.16 8.68
CA ASP A 501 -3.79 16.42 9.16
C ASP A 501 -5.20 16.22 9.73
N PHE A 502 -5.49 16.81 10.88
CA PHE A 502 -6.83 16.73 11.47
C PHE A 502 -7.91 17.22 10.49
N ALA A 503 -7.62 18.28 9.72
CA ALA A 503 -8.50 18.84 8.69
C ALA A 503 -8.87 17.87 7.57
N ASN A 504 -7.99 16.92 7.24
CA ASN A 504 -8.26 15.90 6.21
C ASN A 504 -8.94 14.66 6.80
N ARG A 505 -9.09 14.60 8.13
CA ARG A 505 -9.64 13.45 8.86
C ARG A 505 -10.96 13.75 9.58
N PHE A 506 -11.26 15.02 9.82
CA PHE A 506 -12.47 15.46 10.49
C PHE A 506 -12.91 16.84 9.99
N PRO A 507 -14.20 17.04 9.59
CA PRO A 507 -14.67 18.28 8.98
C PRO A 507 -14.47 19.51 9.87
N ARG A 508 -13.85 20.57 9.31
CA ARG A 508 -13.52 21.82 10.01
C ARG A 508 -14.74 22.49 10.63
N GLU A 509 -15.87 22.38 9.96
CA GLU A 509 -17.15 22.97 10.39
C GLU A 509 -17.65 22.37 11.71
N LEU A 510 -17.15 21.18 12.07
CA LEU A 510 -17.56 20.45 13.27
C LEU A 510 -16.53 20.54 14.40
N TRP A 511 -15.43 21.26 14.23
CA TRP A 511 -14.36 21.32 15.25
C TRP A 511 -14.86 21.95 16.56
N SER A 512 -15.58 23.07 16.47
CA SER A 512 -16.16 23.72 17.64
C SER A 512 -17.21 22.85 18.33
N ASP A 513 -18.09 22.20 17.57
CA ASP A 513 -19.07 21.23 18.08
C ASP A 513 -18.39 20.07 18.79
N ALA A 514 -17.30 19.53 18.22
CA ALA A 514 -16.54 18.43 18.79
C ALA A 514 -15.87 18.84 20.10
N ALA A 515 -15.24 20.01 20.14
CA ALA A 515 -14.63 20.53 21.37
C ALA A 515 -15.67 20.68 22.50
N LEU A 516 -16.87 21.18 22.18
CA LEU A 516 -17.97 21.28 23.15
C LEU A 516 -18.48 19.89 23.59
N TYR A 517 -18.60 18.96 22.66
CA TYR A 517 -19.07 17.60 22.94
C TYR A 517 -18.17 16.86 23.94
N PHE A 518 -16.85 17.01 23.83
CA PHE A 518 -15.89 16.40 24.76
C PHE A 518 -15.68 17.18 26.06
N ALA A 519 -16.21 18.40 26.18
CA ALA A 519 -16.21 19.17 27.42
C ALA A 519 -17.33 18.77 28.40
N SER A 520 -18.37 18.10 27.89
CA SER A 520 -19.49 17.62 28.72
C SER A 520 -19.12 16.30 29.39
N ASP A 521 -19.37 16.20 30.70
CA ASP A 521 -19.22 14.96 31.48
C ASP A 521 -20.16 13.84 31.02
#